data_AF-A0A1Y2HRW9-F1
#
_entry.id   AF-A0A1Y2HRW9-F1
#
_cell.length_a   1.000
_cell.length_b   1.000
_cell.length_c   1.000
_cell.angle_alpha   90.00
_cell.angle_beta   90.00
_cell.angle_gamma   90.00
#
_symmetry.space_group_name_H-M   'P 1'
#
loop_
_entity.id
_entity.type
_entity.pdbx_description
1 polymer ?
#
loop_
_entity_poly.entity_id
_entity_poly.type
_entity_poly.pdbx_seq_one_letter_code
_entity_poly.pdbx_strand_id
1 'polypeptide(L)'
;MGQFVSWTKEFVSPARCVSEDQLVRDMRGKLLDIARDHAVLANDPSGLSAMVPEHTILPRSCAAPNSCPGLVINASIGLTRQVAELSLNQAIQHFLELGADVVTAMATKLPGANLTMANPDAYRKYLLLNALSDDVLARLVSLNAALSNFLNTRVQQNMTITVTTFVTFMVVLLAGAVMLMHVALRVLRQESRALTTLPFMLPQTAAAMVPELMAFVESGGLQLRSSDSSETVATTTK
;
A
#
# COMPACT_ATOMS: atom_id res chain seq x y z
N MET A 1 -22.16 61.90 8.54
CA MET A 1 -22.24 61.13 9.80
C MET A 1 -22.19 59.66 9.44
N GLY A 2 -21.01 59.04 9.52
CA GLY A 2 -20.81 57.64 9.16
C GLY A 2 -21.11 56.73 10.35
N GLN A 3 -22.03 55.78 10.17
CA GLN A 3 -22.29 54.73 11.15
C GLN A 3 -21.08 53.80 11.24
N PHE A 4 -20.39 53.81 12.38
CA PHE A 4 -19.44 52.76 12.74
C PHE A 4 -20.24 51.48 13.01
N VAL A 5 -20.21 50.56 12.06
CA VAL A 5 -20.69 49.19 12.26
C VAL A 5 -19.76 48.53 13.26
N SER A 6 -20.27 48.20 14.45
CA SER A 6 -19.54 47.45 15.48
C SER A 6 -19.33 46.02 15.00
N TRP A 7 -18.08 45.65 14.73
CA TRP A 7 -17.68 44.30 14.29
C TRP A 7 -17.30 43.39 15.47
N THR A 8 -17.89 43.57 16.66
CA THR A 8 -17.65 42.66 17.78
C THR A 8 -18.57 41.45 17.68
N LYS A 9 -18.22 40.48 16.82
CA LYS A 9 -18.80 39.14 16.95
C LYS A 9 -18.06 38.41 18.06
N GLU A 10 -18.75 38.12 19.16
CA GLU A 10 -18.19 37.34 20.26
C GLU A 10 -17.87 35.92 19.76
N PHE A 11 -16.62 35.47 19.96
CA PHE A 11 -16.31 34.06 19.86
C PHE A 11 -16.91 33.39 21.11
N VAL A 12 -18.03 32.71 20.93
CA VAL A 12 -18.64 31.91 21.99
C VAL A 12 -18.16 30.48 21.80
N SER A 13 -17.30 30.01 22.71
CA SER A 13 -16.96 28.58 22.79
C SER A 13 -18.26 27.76 22.87
N PRO A 14 -18.45 26.75 22.00
CA PRO A 14 -19.64 25.89 22.06
C PRO A 14 -19.73 25.11 23.39
N ALA A 15 -18.64 25.02 24.15
CA ALA A 15 -18.62 24.49 25.51
C ALA A 15 -18.49 25.64 26.52
N ARG A 16 -19.58 25.99 27.21
CA ARG A 16 -19.59 26.97 28.33
C ARG A 16 -18.79 26.50 29.57
N CYS A 17 -18.08 25.38 29.49
CA CYS A 17 -17.40 24.74 30.62
C CYS A 17 -15.87 24.84 30.59
N VAL A 18 -15.27 25.40 29.53
CA VAL A 18 -13.80 25.51 29.39
C VAL A 18 -13.39 26.93 29.74
N SER A 19 -12.45 27.09 30.68
CA SER A 19 -11.93 28.42 31.00
C SER A 19 -11.13 28.99 29.83
N GLU A 20 -11.14 30.31 29.67
CA GLU A 20 -10.45 30.99 28.57
C GLU A 20 -8.95 30.65 28.52
N ASP A 21 -8.32 30.56 29.70
CA ASP A 21 -6.93 30.14 29.87
C ASP A 21 -6.68 28.70 29.40
N GLN A 22 -7.62 27.78 29.64
CA GLN A 22 -7.53 26.40 29.17
C GLN A 22 -7.62 26.34 27.66
N LEU A 23 -8.50 27.13 27.03
CA LEU A 23 -8.63 27.17 25.58
C LEU A 23 -7.33 27.68 24.92
N VAL A 24 -6.75 28.77 25.43
CA VAL A 24 -5.49 29.31 24.90
C VAL A 24 -4.36 28.29 25.06
N ARG A 25 -4.26 27.62 26.22
CA ARG A 25 -3.26 26.58 26.46
C ARG A 25 -3.44 25.37 25.53
N ASP A 26 -4.68 24.92 25.34
CA ASP A 26 -4.98 23.79 24.45
C ASP A 26 -4.65 24.13 23.00
N MET A 27 -5.06 25.30 22.51
CA MET A 27 -4.73 25.77 21.16
C MET A 27 -3.20 25.88 20.95
N ARG A 28 -2.45 26.39 21.94
CA ARG A 28 -0.97 26.38 21.88
C ARG A 28 -0.41 24.95 21.80
N GLY A 29 -0.92 24.05 22.62
CA GLY A 29 -0.52 22.64 22.62
C GLY A 29 -0.73 22.00 21.25
N LYS A 30 -1.94 22.15 20.68
CA LYS A 30 -2.28 21.60 19.36
C LYS A 30 -1.44 22.18 18.23
N LEU A 31 -1.15 23.49 18.24
CA LEU A 31 -0.27 24.08 17.24
C LEU A 31 1.16 23.54 17.34
N LEU A 32 1.68 23.32 18.55
CA LEU A 32 3.00 22.71 18.75
C LEU A 32 3.04 21.25 18.29
N ASP A 33 1.99 20.47 18.57
CA ASP A 33 1.87 19.09 18.10
C ASP A 33 1.87 19.03 16.57
N ILE A 34 1.03 19.85 15.92
CA ILE A 34 0.97 19.92 14.45
C ILE A 34 2.31 20.38 13.87
N ALA A 35 2.97 21.38 14.47
CA ALA A 35 4.27 21.84 14.03
C ALA A 35 5.34 20.74 14.11
N ARG A 36 5.34 19.97 15.20
CA ARG A 36 6.25 18.84 15.39
C ARG A 36 5.99 17.74 14.36
N ASP A 37 4.75 17.32 14.19
CA ASP A 37 4.38 16.28 13.24
C ASP A 37 4.68 16.73 11.81
N HIS A 38 4.36 17.97 11.46
CA HIS A 38 4.68 18.54 10.16
C HIS A 38 6.19 18.56 9.91
N ALA A 39 7.00 18.96 10.90
CA ALA A 39 8.46 18.97 10.75
C ALA A 39 9.03 17.56 10.53
N VAL A 40 8.48 16.53 11.19
CA VAL A 40 8.89 15.14 10.98
C VAL A 40 8.52 14.70 9.56
N LEU A 41 7.29 14.95 9.13
CA LEU A 41 6.80 14.54 7.80
C LEU A 41 7.49 15.30 6.65
N ALA A 42 7.78 16.59 6.84
CA ALA A 42 8.40 17.43 5.82
C ALA A 42 9.89 17.12 5.61
N ASN A 43 10.59 16.69 6.67
CA ASN A 43 12.02 16.39 6.63
C ASN A 43 12.35 14.92 6.31
N ASP A 44 11.35 14.04 6.16
CA ASP A 44 11.57 12.65 5.75
C ASP A 44 11.91 12.57 4.25
N PRO A 45 13.17 12.24 3.88
CA PRO A 45 13.61 12.21 2.48
C PRO A 45 12.96 11.08 1.68
N SER A 46 12.47 10.05 2.35
CA SER A 46 11.77 8.89 1.76
C SER A 46 10.26 8.91 2.02
N GLY A 47 9.77 9.98 2.66
CA GLY A 47 8.42 10.05 3.17
C GLY A 47 7.39 10.42 2.12
N LEU A 48 6.28 10.97 2.62
CA LEU A 48 5.10 11.31 1.82
C LEU A 48 5.41 12.30 0.69
N SER A 49 6.35 13.21 0.94
CA SER A 49 6.86 14.19 -0.02
C SER A 49 7.54 13.54 -1.23
N ALA A 50 8.23 12.41 -1.04
CA ALA A 50 8.86 11.66 -2.12
C ALA A 50 7.87 10.75 -2.85
N MET A 51 6.91 10.16 -2.13
CA MET A 51 5.90 9.26 -2.71
C MET A 51 4.84 10.00 -3.53
N VAL A 52 4.40 11.17 -3.05
CA VAL A 52 3.30 11.95 -3.65
C VAL A 52 3.66 13.45 -3.67
N PRO A 53 4.66 13.86 -4.48
CA PRO A 53 5.15 15.24 -4.51
C PRO A 53 4.09 16.25 -4.98
N GLU A 54 3.19 15.82 -5.88
CA GLU A 54 2.13 16.66 -6.45
C GLU A 54 1.12 17.16 -5.40
N HIS A 55 0.95 16.43 -4.30
CA HIS A 55 0.02 16.77 -3.22
C HIS A 55 0.69 17.42 -2.00
N THR A 56 2.03 17.50 -1.97
CA THR A 56 2.80 17.91 -0.78
C THR A 56 3.68 19.13 -1.03
N ILE A 57 4.57 19.05 -2.04
CA ILE A 57 5.59 20.06 -2.31
C ILE A 57 5.19 20.99 -3.45
N LEU A 58 4.49 20.47 -4.48
CA LEU A 58 4.17 21.28 -5.64
C LEU A 58 3.01 22.25 -5.33
N PRO A 59 3.08 23.48 -5.86
CA PRO A 59 1.95 24.40 -5.80
C PRO A 59 0.81 23.85 -6.65
N ARG A 60 -0.43 24.02 -6.17
CA ARG A 60 -1.62 23.62 -6.93
C ARG A 60 -2.08 24.76 -7.82
N SER A 61 -2.61 24.44 -8.99
CA SER A 61 -3.24 25.44 -9.86
C SER A 61 -4.70 25.62 -9.45
N CYS A 62 -5.06 26.74 -8.85
CA CYS A 62 -6.47 27.10 -8.60
C CYS A 62 -7.10 27.83 -9.80
N ALA A 63 -6.56 27.66 -11.01
CA ALA A 63 -7.08 28.30 -12.21
C ALA A 63 -8.44 27.71 -12.66
N ALA A 64 -8.68 26.42 -12.40
CA ALA A 64 -9.95 25.77 -12.70
C ALA A 64 -10.82 25.64 -11.44
N PRO A 65 -12.14 25.81 -11.56
CA PRO A 65 -13.06 25.79 -10.42
C PRO A 65 -13.09 24.45 -9.67
N ASN A 66 -12.69 23.36 -10.31
CA ASN A 66 -12.64 22.02 -9.70
C ASN A 66 -11.30 21.74 -8.99
N SER A 67 -10.28 22.58 -9.18
CA SER A 67 -8.94 22.33 -8.65
C SER A 67 -8.79 22.74 -7.17
N CYS A 68 -9.65 23.64 -6.70
CA CYS A 68 -9.66 24.12 -5.31
C CYS A 68 -11.11 24.15 -4.78
N PRO A 69 -11.75 22.97 -4.62
CA PRO A 69 -13.16 22.88 -4.24
C PRO A 69 -13.39 23.44 -2.83
N GLY A 70 -14.45 24.24 -2.67
CA GLY A 70 -14.83 24.82 -1.38
C GLY A 70 -14.09 26.10 -0.99
N LEU A 71 -13.09 26.54 -1.76
CA LEU A 71 -12.37 27.77 -1.48
C LEU A 71 -13.04 28.98 -2.14
N VAL A 72 -13.71 29.80 -1.34
CA VAL A 72 -14.27 31.09 -1.79
C VAL A 72 -13.24 32.18 -1.53
N ILE A 73 -12.58 32.65 -2.60
CA ILE A 73 -11.57 33.73 -2.50
C ILE A 73 -12.21 34.94 -1.83
N ASN A 74 -11.61 35.39 -0.74
CA ASN A 74 -12.08 36.55 0.00
C ASN A 74 -10.90 37.41 0.43
N ALA A 75 -10.60 38.42 -0.40
CA ALA A 75 -9.53 39.38 -0.15
C ALA A 75 -9.75 40.20 1.13
N SER A 76 -10.99 40.37 1.60
CA SER A 76 -11.26 41.14 2.82
C SER A 76 -10.71 40.45 4.07
N ILE A 77 -10.57 39.11 4.05
CA ILE A 77 -9.96 38.33 5.13
C ILE A 77 -8.50 37.95 4.85
N GLY A 78 -7.94 38.36 3.72
CA GLY A 78 -6.57 37.99 3.30
C GLY A 78 -6.48 36.63 2.60
N LEU A 79 -7.62 35.97 2.32
CA LEU A 79 -7.65 34.74 1.55
C LEU A 79 -7.55 35.06 0.06
N THR A 80 -6.33 35.12 -0.44
CA THR A 80 -6.05 35.41 -1.86
C THR A 80 -5.81 34.14 -2.65
N ARG A 81 -5.84 34.25 -3.98
CA ARG A 81 -5.48 33.16 -4.88
C ARG A 81 -4.05 32.66 -4.66
N GLN A 82 -3.12 33.54 -4.32
CA GLN A 82 -1.73 33.17 -4.05
C GLN A 82 -1.62 32.27 -2.83
N VAL A 83 -2.36 32.60 -1.76
CA VAL A 83 -2.46 31.76 -0.55
C VAL A 83 -3.12 30.42 -0.88
N ALA A 84 -4.13 30.44 -1.74
CA ALA A 84 -4.79 29.23 -2.21
C ALA A 84 -3.85 28.30 -3.00
N GLU A 85 -2.94 28.85 -3.80
CA GLU A 85 -2.06 28.08 -4.69
C GLU A 85 -0.79 27.54 -4.01
N LEU A 86 -0.53 27.91 -2.75
CA LEU A 86 0.57 27.38 -1.94
C LEU A 86 0.58 25.85 -1.95
N SER A 87 1.76 25.26 -1.85
CA SER A 87 1.87 23.81 -1.61
C SER A 87 1.29 23.43 -0.25
N LEU A 88 0.97 22.15 -0.02
CA LEU A 88 0.43 21.73 1.27
C LEU A 88 1.40 22.03 2.42
N ASN A 89 2.70 21.81 2.22
CA ASN A 89 3.70 22.09 3.24
C ASN A 89 3.75 23.58 3.59
N GLN A 90 3.72 24.45 2.57
CA GLN A 90 3.68 25.90 2.78
C GLN A 90 2.36 26.35 3.41
N ALA A 91 1.23 25.74 3.03
CA ALA A 91 -0.07 26.05 3.60
C ALA A 91 -0.15 25.67 5.09
N ILE A 92 0.44 24.54 5.49
CA ILE A 92 0.53 24.13 6.90
C ILE A 92 1.44 25.08 7.68
N GLN A 93 2.59 25.48 7.14
CA GLN A 93 3.46 26.47 7.77
C GLN A 93 2.73 27.81 7.96
N HIS A 94 2.05 28.28 6.92
CA HIS A 94 1.26 29.50 6.99
C HIS A 94 0.12 29.41 8.01
N PHE A 95 -0.55 28.26 8.09
CA PHE A 95 -1.57 27.97 9.10
C PHE A 95 -1.00 28.03 10.52
N LEU A 96 0.19 27.47 10.75
CA LEU A 96 0.86 27.49 12.06
C LEU A 96 1.26 28.91 12.47
N GLU A 97 1.80 29.71 11.54
CA GLU A 97 2.14 31.12 11.76
C GLU A 97 0.89 31.95 12.13
N LEU A 98 -0.18 31.82 11.34
CA LEU A 98 -1.46 32.48 11.62
C LEU A 98 -2.08 32.00 12.93
N GLY A 99 -1.97 30.72 13.24
CA GLY A 99 -2.43 30.13 14.48
C GLY A 99 -1.73 30.75 15.69
N ALA A 100 -0.40 30.86 15.63
CA ALA A 100 0.39 31.48 16.70
C ALA A 100 0.02 32.96 16.91
N ASP A 101 -0.20 33.70 15.82
CA ASP A 101 -0.66 35.09 15.85
C ASP A 101 -2.03 35.23 16.52
N VAL A 102 -3.00 34.40 16.12
CA VAL A 102 -4.37 34.41 16.67
C VAL A 102 -4.36 34.06 18.15
N VAL A 103 -3.63 33.02 18.54
CA VAL A 103 -3.51 32.59 19.94
C VAL A 103 -2.81 33.65 20.79
N THR A 104 -1.82 34.35 20.25
CA THR A 104 -1.17 35.50 20.92
C THR A 104 -2.14 36.66 21.07
N ALA A 105 -2.97 36.95 20.06
CA ALA A 105 -4.01 37.97 20.13
C ALA A 105 -5.13 37.61 21.12
N MET A 106 -5.46 36.33 21.28
CA MET A 106 -6.39 35.86 22.31
C MET A 106 -5.79 36.03 23.73
N ALA A 107 -4.50 35.74 23.89
CA ALA A 107 -3.81 35.78 25.18
C ALA A 107 -3.52 37.20 25.70
N THR A 108 -3.51 38.22 24.83
CA THR A 108 -3.25 39.62 25.22
C THR A 108 -4.46 40.32 25.84
N LYS A 109 -5.64 39.68 25.87
CA LYS A 109 -6.79 40.20 26.62
C LYS A 109 -6.62 39.98 28.13
N LEU A 110 -6.94 41.03 28.91
CA LEU A 110 -6.88 40.98 30.36
C LEU A 110 -7.77 39.86 30.92
N PRO A 111 -7.35 39.18 32.00
CA PRO A 111 -8.14 38.13 32.64
C PRO A 111 -9.51 38.67 33.08
N GLY A 112 -10.59 38.03 32.61
CA GLY A 112 -11.97 38.36 32.97
C GLY A 112 -12.78 39.11 31.90
N ALA A 113 -12.19 39.42 30.74
CA ALA A 113 -12.94 39.92 29.59
C ALA A 113 -13.24 38.76 28.64
N ASN A 114 -14.53 38.46 28.42
CA ASN A 114 -14.99 37.51 27.39
C ASN A 114 -14.06 37.54 26.17
N LEU A 115 -13.58 36.38 25.71
CA LEU A 115 -12.76 36.05 24.53
C LEU A 115 -13.26 36.61 23.17
N THR A 116 -14.01 37.70 23.20
CA THR A 116 -14.28 38.59 22.09
C THR A 116 -12.97 39.07 21.48
N MET A 117 -12.72 38.82 20.20
CA MET A 117 -11.62 39.50 19.51
C MET A 117 -12.04 40.95 19.27
N ALA A 118 -11.78 41.83 20.26
CA ALA A 118 -12.11 43.25 20.14
C ALA A 118 -11.28 43.96 19.07
N ASN A 119 -10.12 43.41 18.72
CA ASN A 119 -9.32 43.90 17.61
C ASN A 119 -9.85 43.34 16.28
N PRO A 120 -10.35 44.19 15.35
CA PRO A 120 -10.86 43.74 14.06
C PRO A 120 -9.81 43.01 13.21
N ASP A 121 -8.51 43.34 13.35
CA ASP A 121 -7.44 42.63 12.64
C ASP A 121 -7.22 41.21 13.18
N ALA A 122 -7.32 41.02 14.50
CA ALA A 122 -7.21 39.69 15.12
C ALA A 122 -8.40 38.81 14.70
N TYR A 123 -9.61 39.38 14.68
CA TYR A 123 -10.80 38.69 14.20
C TYR A 123 -10.68 38.29 12.72
N ARG A 124 -10.12 39.18 11.89
CA ARG A 124 -9.83 38.88 10.49
C ARG A 124 -8.85 37.71 10.33
N LYS A 125 -7.76 37.69 11.11
CA LYS A 125 -6.79 36.57 11.13
C LYS A 125 -7.43 35.27 11.59
N TYR A 126 -8.35 35.32 12.55
CA TYR A 126 -9.11 34.15 12.98
C TYR A 126 -10.02 33.59 11.89
N LEU A 127 -10.74 34.46 11.17
CA LEU A 127 -11.54 34.04 10.02
C LEU A 127 -10.68 33.43 8.90
N LEU A 128 -9.50 34.01 8.65
CA LEU A 128 -8.53 33.45 7.71
C LEU A 128 -8.03 32.08 8.16
N LEU A 129 -7.70 31.93 9.45
CA LEU A 129 -7.26 30.67 10.03
C LEU A 129 -8.33 29.58 9.86
N ASN A 130 -9.60 29.90 10.08
CA ASN A 130 -10.71 28.97 9.89
C ASN A 130 -10.88 28.55 8.42
N ALA A 131 -10.77 29.51 7.49
CA ALA A 131 -10.81 29.20 6.07
C ALA A 131 -9.61 28.34 5.62
N LEU A 132 -8.43 28.58 6.19
CA LEU A 132 -7.24 27.76 5.94
C LEU A 132 -7.36 26.36 6.54
N SER A 133 -7.99 26.19 7.72
CA SER A 133 -8.20 24.85 8.28
C SER A 133 -9.10 24.00 7.39
N ASP A 134 -10.18 24.58 6.84
CA ASP A 134 -11.07 23.87 5.91
C ASP A 134 -10.32 23.47 4.64
N ASP A 135 -9.50 24.37 4.10
CA ASP A 135 -8.67 24.10 2.93
C ASP A 135 -7.61 23.02 3.19
N VAL A 136 -6.89 23.10 4.31
CA VAL A 136 -5.89 22.09 4.71
C VAL A 136 -6.55 20.73 4.91
N LEU A 137 -7.71 20.67 5.57
CA LEU A 137 -8.45 19.43 5.78
C LEU A 137 -8.88 18.81 4.44
N ALA A 138 -9.43 19.60 3.52
CA ALA A 138 -9.79 19.14 2.18
C ALA A 138 -8.57 18.59 1.41
N ARG A 139 -7.41 19.26 1.52
CA ARG A 139 -6.16 18.79 0.93
C ARG A 139 -5.68 17.48 1.56
N LEU A 140 -5.75 17.34 2.89
CA LEU A 140 -5.39 16.11 3.60
C LEU A 140 -6.28 14.94 3.20
N VAL A 141 -7.58 15.16 2.98
CA VAL A 141 -8.49 14.14 2.43
C VAL A 141 -8.06 13.72 1.03
N SER A 142 -7.72 14.67 0.15
CA SER A 142 -7.22 14.36 -1.20
C SER A 142 -5.89 13.59 -1.18
N LEU A 143 -5.00 13.94 -0.25
CA LEU A 143 -3.71 13.27 -0.04
C LEU A 143 -3.89 11.85 0.46
N ASN A 144 -4.84 11.62 1.38
CA ASN A 144 -5.17 10.29 1.85
C ASN A 144 -5.74 9.41 0.72
N ALA A 145 -6.60 9.96 -0.14
CA ALA A 145 -7.09 9.27 -1.32
C ALA A 145 -5.95 8.95 -2.31
N ALA A 146 -5.05 9.91 -2.57
CA ALA A 146 -3.88 9.70 -3.41
C ALA A 146 -2.94 8.61 -2.84
N LEU A 147 -2.70 8.62 -1.53
CA LEU A 147 -1.89 7.61 -0.85
C LEU A 147 -2.53 6.22 -0.93
N SER A 148 -3.84 6.13 -0.71
CA SER A 148 -4.59 4.87 -0.87
C SER A 148 -4.47 4.32 -2.29
N ASN A 149 -4.61 5.18 -3.30
CA ASN A 149 -4.45 4.81 -4.69
C ASN A 149 -3.02 4.34 -4.99
N PHE A 150 -2.00 5.06 -4.50
CA PHE A 150 -0.60 4.68 -4.66
C PHE A 150 -0.31 3.31 -4.05
N LEU A 151 -0.77 3.06 -2.83
CA LEU A 151 -0.63 1.76 -2.16
C LEU A 151 -1.35 0.66 -2.93
N ASN A 152 -2.56 0.90 -3.42
CA ASN A 152 -3.30 -0.06 -4.22
C ASN A 152 -2.56 -0.39 -5.52
N THR A 153 -2.04 0.62 -6.23
CA THR A 153 -1.23 0.41 -7.44
C THR A 153 0.03 -0.40 -7.14
N ARG A 154 0.73 -0.14 -6.03
CA ARG A 154 1.89 -0.93 -5.60
C ARG A 154 1.54 -2.38 -5.30
N VAL A 155 0.42 -2.62 -4.61
CA VAL A 155 -0.07 -3.97 -4.33
C VAL A 155 -0.42 -4.70 -5.63
N GLN A 156 -1.12 -4.03 -6.56
CA GLN A 156 -1.45 -4.60 -7.87
C GLN A 156 -0.20 -4.94 -8.70
N GLN A 157 0.80 -4.06 -8.70
CA GLN A 157 2.07 -4.30 -9.37
C GLN A 157 2.79 -5.52 -8.77
N ASN A 158 2.90 -5.58 -7.44
CA ASN A 158 3.53 -6.70 -6.75
C ASN A 158 2.79 -8.02 -7.01
N MET A 159 1.45 -8.01 -6.97
CA MET A 159 0.64 -9.17 -7.30
C MET A 159 0.92 -9.63 -8.74
N THR A 160 0.97 -8.72 -9.70
CA THR A 160 1.28 -9.04 -11.10
C THR A 160 2.66 -9.67 -11.25
N ILE A 161 3.67 -9.16 -10.55
CA ILE A 161 5.02 -9.74 -10.54
C ILE A 161 5.03 -11.15 -9.93
N THR A 162 4.28 -11.38 -8.84
CA THR A 162 4.22 -12.73 -8.22
C THR A 162 3.51 -13.74 -9.12
N VAL A 163 2.43 -13.35 -9.79
CA VAL A 163 1.69 -14.23 -10.72
C VAL A 163 2.56 -14.56 -11.94
N THR A 164 3.22 -13.55 -12.52
CA THR A 164 4.10 -13.77 -13.68
C THR A 164 5.29 -14.66 -13.33
N THR A 165 5.94 -14.46 -12.17
CA THR A 165 7.05 -15.33 -11.74
C THR A 165 6.60 -16.76 -11.43
N PHE A 166 5.40 -16.95 -10.89
CA PHE A 166 4.82 -18.29 -10.71
C PHE A 166 4.54 -19.00 -12.03
N VAL A 167 3.93 -18.29 -13.00
CA VAL A 167 3.63 -18.85 -14.33
C VAL A 167 4.93 -19.21 -15.06
N THR A 168 5.95 -18.36 -15.04
CA THR A 168 7.24 -18.67 -15.67
C THR A 168 7.91 -19.87 -15.01
N PHE A 169 7.85 -19.99 -13.68
CA PHE A 169 8.35 -21.16 -12.96
C PHE A 169 7.63 -22.46 -13.39
N MET A 170 6.30 -22.43 -13.52
CA MET A 170 5.53 -23.59 -13.98
C MET A 170 5.89 -24.02 -15.40
N VAL A 171 6.11 -23.06 -16.31
CA VAL A 171 6.56 -23.35 -17.68
C VAL A 171 7.94 -24.01 -17.68
N VAL A 172 8.88 -23.51 -16.88
CA VAL A 172 10.22 -24.10 -16.75
C VAL A 172 10.16 -25.52 -16.18
N LEU A 173 9.32 -25.74 -15.17
CA LEU A 173 9.11 -27.06 -14.56
C LEU A 173 8.56 -28.06 -15.59
N LEU A 174 7.52 -27.67 -16.34
CA LEU A 174 6.94 -28.51 -17.39
C LEU A 174 7.95 -28.84 -18.50
N ALA A 175 8.73 -27.85 -18.96
CA ALA A 175 9.78 -28.07 -19.94
C ALA A 175 10.85 -29.04 -19.43
N GLY A 176 11.25 -28.90 -18.16
CA GLY A 176 12.17 -29.83 -17.49
C GLY A 176 11.63 -31.25 -17.40
N ALA A 177 10.35 -31.41 -17.03
CA ALA A 177 9.70 -32.71 -16.97
C ALA A 177 9.63 -33.39 -18.36
N VAL A 178 9.29 -32.65 -19.41
CA VAL A 178 9.26 -33.17 -20.80
C VAL A 178 10.66 -33.61 -21.25
N MET A 179 11.70 -32.81 -20.95
CA MET A 179 13.08 -33.17 -21.25
C MET A 179 13.51 -34.45 -20.53
N LEU A 180 13.22 -34.57 -19.22
CA LEU A 180 13.53 -35.78 -18.44
C LEU A 180 12.79 -37.01 -18.98
N MET A 181 11.52 -36.87 -19.32
CA MET A 181 10.73 -37.95 -19.92
C MET A 181 11.34 -38.40 -21.25
N HIS A 182 11.78 -37.46 -22.10
CA HIS A 182 12.46 -37.78 -23.35
C HIS A 182 13.78 -38.53 -23.14
N VAL A 183 14.58 -38.14 -22.15
CA VAL A 183 15.83 -38.82 -21.81
C VAL A 183 15.55 -40.22 -21.26
N ALA A 184 14.63 -40.36 -20.32
CA ALA A 184 14.24 -41.64 -19.74
C ALA A 184 13.73 -42.62 -20.81
N LEU A 185 12.86 -42.16 -21.72
CA LEU A 185 12.38 -42.98 -22.84
C LEU A 185 13.51 -43.38 -23.80
N ARG A 186 14.54 -42.55 -23.99
CA ARG A 186 15.72 -42.92 -24.81
C ARG A 186 16.55 -44.00 -24.14
N VAL A 187 16.81 -43.89 -22.84
CA VAL A 187 17.55 -44.90 -22.07
C VAL A 187 16.79 -46.22 -22.06
N LEU A 188 15.49 -46.19 -21.74
CA LEU A 188 14.64 -47.39 -21.77
C LEU A 188 14.61 -48.05 -23.14
N ARG A 189 14.61 -47.27 -24.24
CA ARG A 189 14.69 -47.81 -25.61
C ARG A 189 16.04 -48.43 -25.93
N GLN A 190 17.14 -47.92 -25.38
CA GLN A 190 18.47 -48.51 -25.55
C GLN A 190 18.57 -49.83 -24.79
N GLU A 191 18.11 -49.84 -23.54
CA GLU A 191 18.08 -51.05 -22.69
C GLU A 191 17.12 -52.10 -23.27
N SER A 192 15.95 -51.71 -23.77
CA SER A 192 15.01 -52.64 -24.41
C SER A 192 15.61 -53.28 -25.65
N ARG A 193 16.36 -52.53 -26.47
CA ARG A 193 17.06 -53.07 -27.64
C ARG A 193 18.12 -54.09 -27.22
N ALA A 194 18.92 -53.78 -26.20
CA ALA A 194 19.93 -54.69 -25.68
C ALA A 194 19.30 -56.00 -25.16
N LEU A 195 18.18 -55.91 -24.43
CA LEU A 195 17.41 -57.06 -23.95
C LEU A 195 16.84 -57.90 -25.09
N THR A 196 16.30 -57.28 -26.14
CA THR A 196 15.75 -58.03 -27.30
C THR A 196 16.82 -58.75 -28.13
N THR A 197 18.08 -58.28 -28.11
CA THR A 197 19.18 -58.92 -28.84
C THR A 197 19.87 -60.05 -28.07
N LEU A 198 19.69 -60.08 -26.74
CA LEU A 198 20.27 -61.07 -25.84
C LEU A 198 19.93 -62.55 -26.17
N PRO A 199 18.67 -62.92 -26.51
CA PRO A 199 18.35 -64.30 -26.89
C PRO A 199 19.01 -64.75 -28.19
N PHE A 200 19.35 -63.83 -29.09
CA PHE A 200 20.05 -64.16 -30.34
C PHE A 200 21.56 -64.35 -30.16
N MET A 201 22.13 -63.92 -29.04
CA MET A 201 23.54 -64.13 -28.71
C MET A 201 23.79 -65.37 -27.83
N LEU A 202 22.74 -65.99 -27.29
CA LEU A 202 22.87 -67.24 -26.56
C LEU A 202 23.00 -68.41 -27.55
N PRO A 203 24.06 -69.25 -27.45
CA PRO A 203 24.20 -70.41 -28.32
C PRO A 203 23.02 -71.37 -28.13
N GLN A 204 22.48 -71.88 -29.23
CA GLN A 204 21.26 -72.72 -29.27
C GLN A 204 21.33 -73.94 -28.33
N THR A 205 22.54 -74.39 -27.99
CA THR A 205 22.79 -75.49 -27.05
C THR A 205 22.47 -75.16 -25.60
N ALA A 206 22.56 -73.89 -25.18
CA ALA A 206 22.22 -73.44 -23.83
C ALA A 206 20.71 -73.19 -23.67
N ALA A 207 20.03 -72.76 -24.74
CA ALA A 207 18.59 -72.48 -24.73
C ALA A 207 17.73 -73.75 -24.54
N ALA A 208 18.23 -74.91 -24.96
CA ALA A 208 17.54 -76.19 -24.80
C ALA A 208 17.54 -76.71 -23.35
N MET A 209 18.40 -76.19 -22.47
CA MET A 209 18.54 -76.69 -21.10
C MET A 209 17.59 -76.03 -20.09
N VAL A 210 16.93 -74.92 -20.44
CA VAL A 210 16.04 -74.19 -19.52
C VAL A 210 14.72 -73.82 -20.24
N PRO A 211 13.67 -74.65 -20.14
CA PRO A 211 12.40 -74.42 -20.86
C PRO A 211 11.68 -73.14 -20.41
N GLU A 212 11.93 -72.66 -19.19
CA GLU A 212 11.36 -71.41 -18.68
C GLU A 212 11.88 -70.17 -19.43
N LEU A 213 13.08 -70.25 -20.01
CA LEU A 213 13.66 -69.14 -20.78
C LEU A 213 12.92 -68.96 -22.11
N MET A 214 12.47 -70.05 -22.74
CA MET A 214 11.66 -70.02 -23.96
C MET A 214 10.27 -69.43 -23.69
N ALA A 215 9.62 -69.83 -22.59
CA ALA A 215 8.32 -69.25 -22.19
C ALA A 215 8.43 -67.76 -21.84
N PHE A 216 9.55 -67.33 -21.26
CA PHE A 216 9.83 -65.93 -20.96
C PHE A 216 10.05 -65.08 -22.22
N VAL A 217 10.74 -65.64 -23.22
CA VAL A 217 10.96 -65.00 -24.53
C VAL A 217 9.65 -64.91 -25.32
N GLU A 218 8.84 -65.97 -25.31
CA GLU A 218 7.55 -66.02 -26.02
C GLU A 218 6.49 -65.09 -25.41
N SER A 219 6.54 -64.87 -24.09
CA SER A 219 5.67 -63.91 -23.40
C SER A 219 6.15 -62.45 -23.45
N GLY A 220 7.27 -62.17 -24.14
CA GLY A 220 7.80 -60.81 -24.31
C GLY A 220 8.19 -60.13 -22.99
N GLY A 221 8.51 -60.90 -21.95
CA GLY A 221 8.87 -60.38 -20.62
C GLY A 221 7.70 -59.88 -19.77
N LEU A 222 6.44 -60.15 -20.15
CA LEU A 222 5.26 -59.64 -19.43
C LEU A 222 4.86 -60.46 -18.19
N GLN A 223 5.47 -61.63 -17.94
CA GLN A 223 4.98 -62.58 -16.90
C GLN A 223 5.60 -62.44 -15.50
N LEU A 224 6.48 -61.47 -15.24
CA LEU A 224 7.12 -61.30 -13.93
C LEU A 224 6.21 -60.78 -12.79
N ARG A 225 4.88 -60.80 -12.94
CA ARG A 225 3.96 -60.19 -11.95
C ARG A 225 2.78 -61.04 -11.49
N SER A 226 2.75 -62.37 -11.71
CA SER A 226 1.57 -63.16 -11.30
C SER A 226 1.77 -64.35 -10.34
N SER A 227 2.99 -64.73 -9.94
CA SER A 227 3.16 -65.96 -9.13
C SER A 227 3.31 -65.78 -7.61
N ASP A 228 3.32 -64.57 -7.05
CA ASP A 228 3.50 -64.35 -5.60
C ASP A 228 2.20 -64.24 -4.78
N SER A 229 1.08 -64.83 -5.23
CA SER A 229 -0.20 -64.76 -4.50
C SER A 229 -0.91 -66.10 -4.29
N SER A 230 -0.16 -67.20 -4.14
CA SER A 230 -0.72 -68.47 -3.66
C SER A 230 0.28 -69.26 -2.84
N GLU A 231 0.60 -68.75 -1.65
CA GLU A 231 1.05 -69.60 -0.54
C GLU A 231 0.06 -69.49 0.62
N THR A 232 -1.17 -69.93 0.38
CA THR A 232 -2.04 -70.45 1.44
C THR A 232 -1.47 -71.78 1.92
N VAL A 233 -0.51 -71.75 2.84
CA VAL A 233 -0.13 -72.94 3.63
C VAL A 233 -1.15 -73.13 4.73
N ALA A 234 -2.21 -73.84 4.37
CA ALA A 234 -3.06 -74.53 5.31
C ALA A 234 -2.35 -75.82 5.79
N THR A 235 -1.98 -75.82 7.07
CA THR A 235 -2.20 -76.90 8.06
C THR A 235 -1.53 -78.28 7.86
N THR A 236 -0.52 -78.58 8.70
CA THR A 236 -0.24 -79.89 9.38
C THR A 236 1.04 -79.69 10.24
N THR A 237 1.24 -80.09 11.50
CA THR A 237 0.49 -80.79 12.56
C THR A 237 1.36 -80.78 13.82
N LYS A 238 0.72 -80.87 15.00
CA LYS A 238 1.24 -81.28 16.33
C LYS A 238 2.15 -80.33 17.10
#